data_AF-A0A2U1YLL0-F1
#
_entry.id   AF-A0A2U1YLL0-F1
#
_cell.length_a   1.000
_cell.length_b   1.000
_cell.length_c   1.000
_cell.angle_alpha   90.00
_cell.angle_beta   90.00
_cell.angle_gamma   90.00
#
_symmetry.space_group_name_H-M   'P 1'
#
loop_
_entity.id
_entity.type
_entity.pdbx_description
1 polymer ?
#
loop_
_entity_poly.entity_id
_entity_poly.type
_entity_poly.pdbx_seq_one_letter_code
_entity_poly.pdbx_strand_id
1 'polypeptide(L)' 'MKPLSQRLTSEDIVETVGRIDNASIAAILETGASREELLQAFAWFSQESNTMGEARHALSGRVEQVYCILIGDSEFPDPR' A
#
# COMPACT_ATOMS: atom_id res chain seq x y z
N MET A 1 -13.59 14.49 18.97
CA MET A 1 -13.43 13.21 18.24
C MET A 1 -11.96 12.87 18.29
N LYS A 2 -11.58 11.73 18.89
CA LYS A 2 -10.18 11.30 19.00
C LYS A 2 -9.61 11.06 17.60
N PRO A 3 -8.38 11.47 17.28
CA PRO A 3 -7.83 11.16 15.97
C PRO A 3 -7.54 9.65 15.93
N LEU A 4 -8.17 8.93 15.00
CA LEU A 4 -7.87 7.53 14.66
C LEU A 4 -6.51 7.38 13.96
N SER A 5 -5.63 8.37 14.11
CA SER A 5 -4.46 8.64 13.27
C SER A 5 -3.25 7.72 13.51
N GLN A 6 -3.47 6.45 13.89
CA GLN A 6 -2.37 5.50 14.11
C GLN A 6 -2.66 4.09 13.61
N ARG A 7 -3.90 3.74 13.24
CA ARG A 7 -4.23 2.36 12.85
C ARG A 7 -4.89 2.36 11.49
N LEU A 8 -4.17 1.82 10.50
CA LEU A 8 -4.68 1.57 9.17
C LEU A 8 -5.85 0.58 9.27
N THR A 9 -6.97 0.90 8.62
CA THR A 9 -8.16 0.04 8.56
C THR A 9 -8.43 -0.38 7.12
N SER A 10 -9.24 -1.43 6.96
CA SER A 10 -9.70 -1.88 5.64
C SER A 10 -10.49 -0.78 4.90
N GLU A 11 -11.25 0.03 5.64
CA GLU A 11 -11.98 1.17 5.06
C GLU A 11 -11.00 2.21 4.51
N ASP A 12 -9.97 2.60 5.28
CA ASP A 12 -8.94 3.54 4.81
C ASP A 12 -8.23 3.02 3.54
N ILE A 13 -8.00 1.70 3.44
CA ILE A 13 -7.38 1.06 2.28
C ILE A 13 -8.29 1.18 1.05
N VAL A 14 -9.56 0.82 1.19
CA VAL A 14 -10.54 0.88 0.10
C VAL A 14 -10.83 2.32 -0.33
N GLU A 15 -10.90 3.27 0.61
CA GLU A 15 -11.07 4.69 0.30
C GLU A 15 -9.88 5.28 -0.46
N THR A 16 -8.66 4.80 -0.16
CA THR A 16 -7.42 5.32 -0.78
C THR A 16 -7.15 4.65 -2.13
N VAL A 17 -7.18 3.32 -2.17
CA VAL A 17 -6.79 2.50 -3.32
C VAL A 17 -7.97 2.27 -4.27
N GLY A 18 -9.19 2.34 -3.75
CA GLY A 18 -10.41 2.00 -4.48
C GLY A 18 -10.67 0.50 -4.46
N ARG A 19 -10.91 -0.08 -5.64
CA ARG A 19 -11.28 -1.49 -5.77
C ARG A 19 -10.03 -2.38 -5.64
N ILE A 20 -9.90 -3.04 -4.50
CA ILE A 20 -8.82 -3.98 -4.19
C ILE A 20 -9.40 -5.24 -3.53
N ASP A 21 -8.76 -6.39 -3.74
CA ASP A 21 -9.21 -7.67 -3.19
C ASP A 21 -8.95 -7.78 -1.69
N ASN A 22 -9.81 -8.54 -1.00
CA ASN A 22 -9.71 -8.77 0.44
C ASN A 22 -8.37 -9.39 0.87
N ALA A 23 -7.75 -10.19 -0.01
CA ALA A 23 -6.43 -10.77 0.24
C ALA A 23 -5.34 -9.70 0.33
N SER A 24 -5.34 -8.74 -0.60
CA SER A 24 -4.39 -7.62 -0.59
C SER A 24 -4.68 -6.66 0.57
N ILE A 25 -5.95 -6.43 0.93
CA ILE A 25 -6.32 -5.67 2.13
C ILE A 25 -5.71 -6.32 3.39
N ALA A 26 -5.87 -7.64 3.54
CA ALA A 26 -5.29 -8.37 4.66
C ALA A 26 -3.76 -8.25 4.69
N ALA A 27 -3.10 -8.45 3.56
CA ALA A 27 -1.64 -8.33 3.45
C ALA A 27 -1.15 -6.92 3.82
N ILE A 28 -1.83 -5.86 3.36
CA ILE A 28 -1.49 -4.47 3.70
C ILE A 28 -1.64 -4.24 5.21
N LEU A 29 -2.70 -4.76 5.83
CA LEU A 29 -2.89 -4.66 7.29
C LEU A 29 -1.81 -5.43 8.06
N GLU A 30 -1.37 -6.58 7.56
CA GLU A 30 -0.29 -7.40 8.16
C GLU A 30 1.07 -6.71 8.11
N THR A 31 1.33 -5.83 7.13
CA THR A 31 2.57 -5.02 7.11
C THR A 31 2.71 -4.10 8.33
N GLY A 32 1.59 -3.80 9.01
CA GLY A 32 1.53 -2.82 10.09
C GLY A 32 1.82 -1.40 9.62
N ALA A 33 1.63 -1.12 8.34
CA ALA A 33 1.75 0.22 7.77
C ALA A 33 0.73 1.19 8.37
N SER A 34 1.13 2.44 8.43
CA SER A 34 0.30 3.57 8.84
C SER A 34 -0.45 4.11 7.63
N ARG A 35 -1.49 4.92 7.87
CA ARG A 35 -2.24 5.59 6.77
C ARG A 35 -1.33 6.47 5.90
N GLU A 36 -0.36 7.13 6.50
CA GLU A 36 0.63 7.94 5.77
C GLU A 36 1.49 7.09 4.82
N GLU A 37 1.93 5.92 5.28
CA GLU A 37 2.71 4.97 4.49
C GLU A 37 1.88 4.38 3.33
N LEU A 38 0.60 4.09 3.54
CA LEU A 38 -0.34 3.71 2.48
C LEU A 38 -0.50 4.81 1.43
N LEU A 39 -0.71 6.05 1.85
CA LEU A 39 -0.88 7.19 0.94
C LEU A 39 0.39 7.43 0.12
N GLN A 40 1.56 7.31 0.74
CA GLN A 40 2.83 7.37 0.02
C GLN A 40 2.89 6.26 -1.03
N ALA A 41 2.73 4.99 -0.65
CA ALA A 41 2.75 3.85 -1.58
C ALA A 41 1.74 4.00 -2.73
N PHE A 42 0.54 4.52 -2.45
CA PHE A 42 -0.47 4.76 -3.48
C PHE A 42 -0.11 5.94 -4.40
N ALA A 43 0.50 7.01 -3.87
CA ALA A 43 1.03 8.10 -4.67
C ALA A 43 2.16 7.61 -5.60
N TRP A 44 2.97 6.64 -5.16
CA TRP A 44 3.95 5.95 -6.00
C TRP A 44 3.27 5.18 -7.12
N PHE A 45 2.32 4.31 -6.78
CA PHE A 45 1.54 3.50 -7.72
C PHE A 45 0.83 4.36 -8.79
N SER A 46 0.25 5.49 -8.38
CA SER A 46 -0.45 6.40 -9.27
C SER A 46 0.51 7.22 -10.16
N GLN A 47 1.69 7.61 -9.66
CA GLN A 47 2.66 8.42 -10.40
C GLN A 47 3.46 7.63 -11.45
N GLU A 48 3.68 6.32 -11.26
CA GLU A 48 4.39 5.49 -12.24
C GLU A 48 3.70 5.51 -13.61
N SER A 49 2.37 5.70 -13.62
CA SER A 49 1.59 5.85 -14.85
C SER A 49 1.85 7.15 -15.62
N ASN A 50 2.44 8.18 -14.98
CA ASN A 50 2.44 9.55 -15.51
C ASN A 50 3.83 10.15 -15.79
N THR A 51 4.94 9.63 -15.24
CA THR A 51 6.28 10.20 -15.54
C THR A 51 7.43 9.21 -15.36
N MET A 52 8.16 8.94 -16.45
CA MET A 52 9.41 8.20 -16.51
C MET A 52 10.56 9.02 -15.86
N GLY A 53 11.02 8.59 -14.68
CA GLY A 53 12.20 9.14 -13.99
C GLY A 53 11.86 10.47 -13.32
N GLU A 54 11.97 10.65 -12.01
CA GLU A 54 13.22 10.66 -11.24
C GLU A 54 12.93 10.36 -9.75
N ALA A 55 11.78 9.80 -9.44
CA ALA A 55 11.41 9.44 -8.08
C ALA A 55 12.06 8.08 -7.66
N ARG A 56 13.25 7.71 -8.12
CA ARG A 56 13.92 6.47 -7.64
C ARG A 56 14.44 6.55 -6.20
N HIS A 57 14.04 7.57 -5.43
CA HIS A 57 14.40 7.70 -4.02
C HIS A 57 13.51 6.81 -3.14
N ALA A 58 13.84 5.52 -3.18
CA ALA A 58 13.76 4.54 -2.11
C ALA A 58 12.42 4.49 -1.35
N LEU A 59 11.42 3.87 -1.96
CA LEU A 59 10.49 3.04 -1.19
C LEU A 59 11.35 2.12 -0.30
N SER A 60 11.30 2.28 1.02
CA SER A 60 12.05 1.47 1.98
C SER A 60 11.14 1.08 3.13
N GLY A 61 11.28 -0.15 3.62
CA GLY A 61 10.53 -0.63 4.78
C GLY A 61 9.06 -0.91 4.45
N ARG A 62 8.13 -0.37 5.25
CA ARG A 62 6.70 -0.69 5.11
C ARG A 62 6.07 -0.12 3.85
N VAL A 63 6.51 1.07 3.41
CA VAL A 63 5.99 1.71 2.18
C VAL A 63 6.30 0.85 0.95
N GLU A 64 7.48 0.22 0.91
CA GLU A 64 7.86 -0.72 -0.15
C GLU A 64 6.99 -1.98 -0.14
N GLN A 65 6.74 -2.56 1.04
CA GLN A 65 5.88 -3.73 1.17
C GLN A 65 4.45 -3.44 0.71
N VAL A 66 3.87 -2.31 1.12
CA VAL A 66 2.55 -1.89 0.64
C VAL A 66 2.55 -1.67 -0.86
N TYR A 67 3.56 -1.01 -1.41
CA TYR A 67 3.70 -0.80 -2.85
C TYR A 67 3.73 -2.12 -3.63
N CYS A 68 4.54 -3.07 -3.18
CA CYS A 68 4.65 -4.42 -3.75
C CYS A 68 3.30 -5.15 -3.77
N ILE A 69 2.51 -5.02 -2.70
CA ILE A 69 1.15 -5.58 -2.64
C ILE A 69 0.21 -4.89 -3.64
N LEU A 70 0.30 -3.56 -3.79
CA LEU A 70 -0.54 -2.78 -4.70
C LEU A 70 -0.29 -3.08 -6.18
N ILE A 71 0.97 -3.31 -6.59
CA ILE A 71 1.30 -3.69 -7.97
C ILE A 71 0.94 -5.14 -8.30
N GLY A 72 0.44 -5.91 -7.31
CA GLY A 72 0.15 -7.33 -7.47
C GLY A 72 1.39 -8.22 -7.50
N ASP A 73 2.56 -7.68 -7.15
CA ASP A 73 3.81 -8.42 -6.95
C ASP A 73 3.86 -9.04 -5.54
N SER A 74 2.68 -9.17 -4.92
CA SER A 74 2.49 -10.03 -3.76
C SER A 74 2.60 -11.47 -4.24
N GLU A 75 3.84 -11.92 -4.47
CA GLU A 75 4.22 -13.33 -4.58
C GLU A 75 3.94 -13.97 -3.21
N PHE A 76 2.65 -14.13 -2.88
CA PHE A 76 2.23 -15.11 -1.90
C PHE A 76 2.52 -16.45 -2.55
N PRO A 77 3.54 -17.21 -2.08
CA PRO A 77 3.73 -18.54 -2.61
C PRO A 77 2.47 -19.35 -2.31
N ASP A 78 1.84 -19.84 -3.37
CA ASP A 78 0.85 -20.92 -3.32
C ASP A 78 1.46 -22.04 -2.45
N PRO A 79 0.94 -22.32 -1.24
CA PRO A 79 1.41 -23.44 -0.46
C PRO A 79 0.79 -24.71 -1.08
N ARG A 80 1.39 -25.17 -2.17
CA ARG A 80 1.10 -26.46 -2.78
C ARG A 80 1.97 -27.57 -2.19
#